data_AF-A0AAE0FNW1-F1
#
_entry.id   AF-A0AAE0FNW1-F1
#
_cell.length_a   1.000
_cell.length_b   1.000
_cell.length_c   1.000
_cell.angle_alpha   90.00
_cell.angle_beta   90.00
_cell.angle_gamma   90.00
#
_symmetry.space_group_name_H-M   'P 1'
#
loop_
_entity.id
_entity.type
_entity.pdbx_description
1 polymer ?
#
loop_
_entity_poly.entity_id
_entity_poly.type
_entity_poly.pdbx_seq_one_letter_code
_entity_poly.pdbx_strand_id
1 'polypeptide(L)'
;MVAIAKKATSADRLAQDLVAQGLPSGSQTRTFASELLSRVPRAKKEASKYKQEERQATTAALKNMQYQMLEPDEEELAMDAKAQRKQERKEKRVRKRERAAALSSDEDEEAVNVRKKAIGRKGKAKWEEDDEDDEEAQKDRQRKADQLEKEEFEERLRAKDDEKTVKVTDKMTKAQQEEAAKRTFSSKEEQEAMMPDLREFSRQEYLKKRQKQQMQSL
;
A
#
# COMPACT_ATOMS: atom_id res chain seq x y z
N MET A 1 40.63 13.80 -25.66
CA MET A 1 41.02 12.76 -24.68
C MET A 1 39.84 12.18 -23.88
N VAL A 2 38.97 13.00 -23.26
CA VAL A 2 37.85 12.50 -22.41
C VAL A 2 36.87 11.57 -23.17
N ALA A 3 36.55 11.88 -24.43
CA ALA A 3 35.66 11.04 -25.24
C ALA A 3 36.22 9.62 -25.48
N ILE A 4 37.53 9.51 -25.74
CA ILE A 4 38.24 8.23 -25.92
C ILE A 4 38.21 7.45 -24.60
N ALA A 5 38.49 8.13 -23.47
CA ALA A 5 38.44 7.53 -22.15
C ALA A 5 37.06 6.98 -21.77
N LYS A 6 35.96 7.66 -22.18
CA LYS A 6 34.59 7.16 -21.97
C LYS A 6 34.27 5.89 -22.77
N LYS A 7 34.89 5.72 -23.94
CA LYS A 7 34.69 4.56 -24.83
C LYS A 7 35.56 3.36 -24.45
N ALA A 8 36.76 3.61 -23.94
CA ALA A 8 37.71 2.56 -23.59
C ALA A 8 37.27 1.78 -22.34
N THR A 9 37.22 0.45 -22.43
CA THR A 9 36.81 -0.44 -21.34
C THR A 9 37.97 -0.82 -20.40
N SER A 10 39.22 -0.63 -20.82
CA SER A 10 40.43 -0.97 -20.07
C SER A 10 41.48 0.13 -20.23
N ALA A 11 42.34 0.30 -19.23
CA ALA A 11 43.44 1.26 -19.23
C ALA A 11 44.44 1.00 -20.37
N ASP A 12 44.69 -0.27 -20.72
CA ASP A 12 45.62 -0.61 -21.81
C ASP A 12 45.09 -0.21 -23.19
N ARG A 13 43.78 -0.40 -23.43
CA ARG A 13 43.14 0.06 -24.68
C ARG A 13 43.15 1.57 -24.78
N LEU A 14 42.87 2.26 -23.66
CA LEU A 14 42.97 3.72 -23.61
C LEU A 14 44.39 4.20 -23.91
N ALA A 15 45.41 3.54 -23.35
CA ALA A 15 46.81 3.87 -23.63
C ALA A 15 47.17 3.68 -25.11
N GLN A 16 46.69 2.61 -25.75
CA GLN A 16 46.89 2.37 -27.20
C GLN A 16 46.23 3.47 -28.05
N ASP A 17 44.98 3.84 -27.75
CA ASP A 17 44.26 4.90 -28.47
C ASP A 17 44.94 6.27 -28.29
N LEU A 18 45.50 6.54 -27.10
CA LEU A 18 46.27 7.77 -26.84
C LEU A 18 47.58 7.79 -27.62
N VAL A 19 48.29 6.66 -27.72
CA VAL A 19 49.50 6.55 -28.54
C VAL A 19 49.18 6.76 -30.02
N ALA A 20 48.05 6.23 -30.51
CA ALA A 20 47.59 6.46 -31.88
C ALA A 20 47.25 7.93 -32.16
N GLN A 21 46.94 8.73 -31.13
CA GLN A 21 46.71 10.18 -31.23
C GLN A 21 48.02 11.00 -31.10
N GLY A 22 49.18 10.33 -31.07
CA GLY A 22 50.49 10.99 -31.07
C GLY A 22 51.14 11.13 -29.70
N LEU A 23 50.61 10.49 -28.64
CA LEU A 23 51.32 10.42 -27.36
C LEU A 23 52.47 9.40 -27.42
N PRO A 24 53.60 9.64 -26.74
CA PRO A 24 54.72 8.70 -26.74
C PRO A 24 54.31 7.37 -26.10
N SER A 25 54.75 6.27 -26.70
CA SER A 25 54.59 4.94 -26.13
C SER A 25 55.53 4.79 -24.94
N GLY A 26 55.00 4.92 -23.72
CA GLY A 26 55.78 4.81 -22.49
C GLY A 26 54.94 4.47 -21.26
N SER A 27 55.62 4.16 -20.15
CA SER A 27 55.01 3.90 -18.84
C SER A 27 54.09 5.05 -18.40
N GLN A 28 54.54 6.30 -18.62
CA GLN A 28 53.79 7.51 -18.28
C GLN A 28 52.42 7.60 -18.97
N THR A 29 52.31 7.11 -20.20
CA THR A 29 51.03 7.12 -20.93
C THR A 29 50.07 6.08 -20.38
N ARG A 30 50.58 4.95 -19.85
CA ARG A 30 49.74 3.93 -19.20
C ARG A 30 49.27 4.38 -17.81
N THR A 31 50.12 5.04 -17.03
CA THR A 31 49.73 5.61 -15.73
C THR A 31 48.74 6.75 -15.92
N PHE A 32 48.96 7.63 -16.90
CA PHE A 32 47.99 8.66 -17.26
C PHE A 32 46.66 8.07 -17.73
N ALA A 33 46.68 7.00 -18.53
CA ALA A 33 45.47 6.32 -18.96
C ALA A 33 44.70 5.70 -17.78
N SER A 34 45.37 5.07 -16.81
CA SER A 34 44.71 4.49 -15.64
C SER A 34 44.10 5.56 -14.74
N GLU A 35 44.79 6.68 -14.53
CA GLU A 35 44.28 7.82 -13.77
C GLU A 35 43.11 8.52 -14.48
N LEU A 36 43.20 8.69 -15.80
CA LEU A 36 42.09 9.23 -16.59
C LEU A 36 40.88 8.29 -16.56
N LEU A 37 41.10 6.97 -16.57
CA LEU A 37 40.03 5.96 -16.51
C LEU A 37 39.21 6.07 -15.22
N SER A 38 39.88 6.35 -14.09
CA SER A 38 39.28 6.47 -12.75
C SER A 38 38.62 7.84 -12.50
N ARG A 39 39.20 8.92 -13.06
CA ARG A 39 38.67 10.30 -12.92
C ARG A 39 37.46 10.57 -13.81
N VAL A 40 37.34 9.89 -14.95
CA VAL A 40 36.23 10.11 -15.88
C VAL A 40 34.95 9.48 -15.32
N PRO A 41 33.88 10.26 -15.11
CA PRO A 41 32.60 9.72 -14.67
C PRO A 41 32.04 8.79 -15.76
N ARG A 42 31.93 7.51 -15.42
CA ARG A 42 31.33 6.48 -16.29
C ARG A 42 29.95 6.12 -15.75
N ALA A 43 29.00 6.00 -16.67
CA ALA A 43 27.75 5.33 -16.37
C ALA A 43 28.07 3.88 -15.99
N LYS A 44 27.93 3.54 -14.71
CA LYS A 44 27.95 2.13 -14.28
C LYS A 44 26.69 1.50 -14.87
N LYS A 45 26.84 0.39 -15.60
CA LYS A 45 25.69 -0.40 -15.99
C LYS A 45 25.08 -0.92 -14.70
N GLU A 46 23.92 -0.39 -14.33
CA GLU A 46 23.18 -0.91 -13.19
C GLU A 46 22.95 -2.40 -13.42
N ALA A 47 23.23 -3.22 -12.40
CA ALA A 47 22.93 -4.64 -12.48
C ALA A 47 21.43 -4.81 -12.73
N SER A 48 21.05 -5.79 -13.55
CA SER A 48 19.65 -6.14 -13.78
C SER A 48 18.89 -6.24 -12.45
N LYS A 49 17.62 -5.78 -12.41
CA LYS A 49 16.77 -5.81 -11.21
C LYS A 49 16.81 -7.17 -10.50
N TYR A 50 16.75 -8.25 -11.27
CA TYR A 50 16.90 -9.62 -10.78
C TYR A 50 18.19 -9.86 -9.96
N LYS A 51 19.33 -9.35 -10.43
CA LYS A 51 20.63 -9.49 -9.76
C LYS A 51 20.76 -8.58 -8.54
N GLN A 52 19.98 -7.50 -8.48
CA GLN A 52 19.87 -6.65 -7.29
C GLN A 52 19.04 -7.36 -6.21
N GLU A 53 17.90 -7.96 -6.60
CA GLU A 53 17.04 -8.74 -5.72
C GLU A 53 17.77 -9.96 -5.14
N GLU A 54 18.53 -10.70 -5.94
CA GLU A 54 19.33 -11.84 -5.47
C GLU A 54 20.35 -11.42 -4.39
N ARG A 55 21.02 -10.28 -4.59
CA ARG A 55 21.95 -9.72 -3.60
C ARG A 55 21.23 -9.28 -2.33
N GLN A 56 20.06 -8.67 -2.47
CA GLN A 56 19.25 -8.28 -1.31
C GLN A 56 18.80 -9.52 -0.53
N ALA A 57 18.29 -10.54 -1.20
CA ALA A 57 17.86 -11.79 -0.58
C ALA A 57 19.00 -12.51 0.15
N THR A 58 20.18 -12.62 -0.48
CA THR A 58 21.36 -13.20 0.16
C THR A 58 21.84 -12.40 1.36
N THR A 59 21.88 -11.06 1.26
CA THR A 59 22.24 -10.22 2.42
C THR A 59 21.22 -10.31 3.55
N ALA A 60 19.92 -10.42 3.23
CA ALA A 60 18.87 -10.63 4.21
C ALA A 60 19.00 -12.01 4.87
N ALA A 61 19.28 -13.06 4.09
CA ALA A 61 19.54 -14.40 4.63
C ALA A 61 20.75 -14.41 5.57
N LEU A 62 21.86 -13.76 5.19
CA LEU A 62 23.04 -13.64 6.05
C LEU A 62 22.74 -12.87 7.34
N LYS A 63 21.96 -11.79 7.26
CA LYS A 63 21.48 -11.06 8.44
C LYS A 63 20.60 -11.94 9.31
N ASN A 64 19.68 -12.70 8.72
CA ASN A 64 18.81 -13.64 9.42
C ASN A 64 19.62 -14.72 10.13
N MET A 65 20.68 -15.24 9.50
CA MET A 65 21.62 -16.19 10.12
C MET A 65 22.43 -15.57 11.26
N GLN A 66 22.63 -14.25 11.26
CA GLN A 66 23.32 -13.54 12.34
C GLN A 66 22.44 -13.45 13.61
N TYR A 67 21.12 -13.55 13.51
CA TYR A 67 20.24 -13.50 14.67
C TYR A 67 20.08 -14.90 15.29
N GLN A 68 20.54 -15.05 16.52
CA GLN A 68 20.29 -16.25 17.33
C GLN A 68 18.83 -16.22 17.80
N MET A 69 18.07 -17.30 17.59
CA MET A 69 16.73 -17.41 18.22
C MET A 69 16.91 -17.47 19.73
N LEU A 70 16.35 -16.50 20.44
CA LEU A 70 16.25 -16.57 21.90
C LEU A 70 15.27 -17.67 22.27
N GLU A 71 15.56 -18.36 23.38
CA GLU A 71 14.59 -19.29 23.96
C GLU A 71 13.38 -18.48 24.41
N PRO A 72 12.17 -18.88 24.00
CA PRO A 72 10.95 -18.21 24.45
C PRO A 72 10.85 -18.38 25.96
N ASP A 73 10.54 -17.30 26.66
CA ASP A 73 10.26 -17.36 28.09
C ASP A 73 8.89 -18.00 28.36
N GLU A 74 8.63 -18.36 29.62
CA GLU A 74 7.40 -19.05 30.01
C GLU A 74 6.13 -18.23 29.67
N GLU A 75 6.24 -16.90 29.62
CA GLU A 75 5.15 -15.99 29.27
C GLU A 75 4.85 -16.01 27.76
N GLU A 76 5.88 -16.04 26.91
CA GLU A 76 5.74 -16.14 25.45
C GLU A 76 5.16 -17.50 25.03
N LEU A 77 5.62 -18.59 25.67
CA LEU A 77 5.05 -19.93 25.46
C LEU A 77 3.56 -20.02 25.83
N ALA A 78 3.16 -19.31 26.90
CA ALA A 78 1.76 -19.26 27.32
C ALA A 78 0.89 -18.44 26.35
N MET A 79 1.43 -17.36 25.79
CA MET A 79 0.78 -16.54 24.75
C MET A 79 0.52 -17.36 23.48
N ASP A 80 1.52 -18.10 23.02
CA ASP A 80 1.42 -18.95 21.83
C ASP A 80 0.41 -20.08 22.00
N ALA A 81 0.42 -20.75 23.16
CA ALA A 81 -0.58 -21.78 23.47
C ALA A 81 -2.01 -21.21 23.48
N LYS A 82 -2.20 -19.97 23.96
CA LYS A 82 -3.50 -19.29 23.96
C LYS A 82 -3.92 -18.90 22.53
N ALA A 83 -2.99 -18.45 21.70
CA ALA A 83 -3.22 -18.13 20.30
C ALA A 83 -3.62 -19.36 19.48
N GLN A 84 -2.91 -20.48 19.65
CA GLN A 84 -3.22 -21.76 19.00
C GLN A 84 -4.62 -22.28 19.39
N ARG A 85 -4.96 -22.24 20.69
CA ARG A 85 -6.32 -22.61 21.17
C ARG A 85 -7.41 -21.71 20.58
N LYS A 86 -7.15 -20.41 20.37
CA LYS A 86 -8.10 -19.47 19.74
C LYS A 86 -8.28 -19.79 18.26
N GLN A 87 -7.22 -20.13 17.54
CA GLN A 87 -7.28 -20.55 16.14
C GLN A 87 -8.06 -21.86 15.98
N GLU A 88 -7.78 -22.87 16.81
CA GLU A 88 -8.48 -24.16 16.77
C GLU A 88 -9.99 -23.98 17.06
N ARG A 89 -10.35 -23.12 18.02
CA ARG A 89 -11.75 -22.75 18.30
C ARG A 89 -12.41 -22.07 17.10
N LYS A 90 -11.70 -21.18 16.41
CA LYS A 90 -12.21 -20.49 15.21
C LYS A 90 -12.45 -21.49 14.08
N GLU A 91 -11.51 -22.40 13.85
CA GLU A 91 -11.62 -23.43 12.82
C GLU A 91 -12.78 -24.39 13.09
N LYS A 92 -12.96 -24.84 14.34
CA LYS A 92 -14.14 -25.65 14.74
C LYS A 92 -15.45 -24.91 14.50
N ARG A 93 -15.51 -23.59 14.73
CA ARG A 93 -16.71 -22.78 14.45
C ARG A 93 -17.00 -22.68 12.95
N VAL A 94 -15.96 -22.51 12.12
CA VAL A 94 -16.10 -22.47 10.66
C VAL A 94 -16.61 -23.81 10.14
N ARG A 95 -15.97 -24.93 10.51
CA ARG A 95 -16.42 -26.28 10.12
C ARG A 95 -17.86 -26.58 10.56
N LYS A 96 -18.26 -26.13 11.76
CA LYS A 96 -19.65 -26.27 12.24
C LYS A 96 -20.63 -25.45 11.40
N ARG A 97 -20.25 -24.24 10.98
CA ARG A 97 -21.06 -23.38 10.12
C ARG A 97 -21.20 -23.97 8.72
N GLU A 98 -20.12 -24.49 8.16
CA GLU A 98 -20.13 -25.18 6.85
C GLU A 98 -21.01 -26.43 6.88
N ARG A 99 -20.92 -27.25 7.93
CA ARG A 99 -21.80 -28.42 8.11
C ARG A 99 -23.28 -28.03 8.27
N ALA A 100 -23.55 -26.94 8.99
CA ALA A 100 -24.91 -26.42 9.14
C ALA A 100 -25.46 -25.83 7.83
N ALA A 101 -24.61 -25.20 7.02
CA ALA A 101 -24.97 -24.70 5.69
C ALA A 101 -25.28 -25.85 4.72
N ALA A 102 -24.49 -26.94 4.76
CA ALA A 102 -24.72 -28.13 3.96
C ALA A 102 -26.05 -28.84 4.31
N LEU A 103 -26.45 -28.84 5.58
CA LEU A 103 -27.74 -29.40 6.05
C LEU A 103 -28.94 -28.47 5.78
N SER A 104 -28.71 -27.16 5.63
CA SER A 104 -29.75 -26.16 5.32
C SER A 104 -30.04 -26.02 3.83
N SER A 105 -29.26 -26.69 2.96
CA SER A 105 -29.41 -26.61 1.51
C SER A 105 -30.56 -27.45 0.94
N ASP A 106 -31.18 -28.30 1.76
CA ASP A 106 -32.27 -29.22 1.38
C ASP A 106 -33.57 -28.97 2.17
N GLU A 107 -33.60 -27.93 3.02
CA GLU A 107 -34.73 -27.61 3.90
C GLU A 107 -35.32 -26.25 3.50
N ASP A 108 -36.63 -26.23 3.23
CA ASP A 108 -37.41 -25.05 2.81
C ASP A 108 -37.13 -23.83 3.70
N GLU A 109 -36.87 -22.64 3.12
CA GLU A 109 -36.41 -21.45 3.84
C GLU A 109 -37.36 -21.02 4.97
N GLU A 110 -38.64 -21.39 4.86
CA GLU A 110 -39.68 -21.15 5.86
C GLU A 110 -39.48 -22.00 7.13
N ALA A 111 -39.07 -23.27 7.00
CA ALA A 111 -38.84 -24.18 8.12
C ALA A 111 -37.61 -23.78 8.96
N VAL A 112 -36.57 -23.27 8.31
CA VAL A 112 -35.33 -22.80 8.96
C VAL A 112 -35.59 -21.55 9.81
N ASN A 113 -36.43 -20.65 9.32
CA ASN A 113 -36.79 -19.42 10.04
C ASN A 113 -37.66 -19.69 11.28
N VAL A 114 -38.59 -20.67 11.20
CA VAL A 114 -39.42 -21.07 12.34
C VAL A 114 -38.58 -21.69 13.46
N ARG A 115 -37.60 -22.56 13.15
CA ARG A 115 -36.70 -23.14 14.17
C ARG A 115 -35.78 -22.10 14.83
N LYS A 116 -35.24 -21.15 14.05
CA LYS A 116 -34.43 -20.04 14.59
C LYS A 116 -35.25 -19.16 15.54
N LYS A 117 -36.53 -18.91 15.23
CA LYS A 117 -37.44 -18.15 16.09
C LYS A 117 -37.81 -18.89 17.39
N ALA A 118 -37.91 -20.22 17.34
CA ALA A 118 -38.21 -21.06 18.50
C ALA A 118 -37.04 -21.19 19.48
N ILE A 119 -35.79 -21.20 18.99
CA ILE A 119 -34.58 -21.31 19.82
C ILE A 119 -34.19 -19.97 20.46
N GLY A 120 -34.51 -18.83 19.82
CA GLY A 120 -34.14 -17.49 20.30
C GLY A 120 -34.94 -16.92 21.48
N ARG A 121 -35.85 -17.68 22.10
CA ARG A 121 -36.75 -17.17 23.16
C ARG A 121 -36.50 -17.70 24.57
N LYS A 122 -35.46 -18.50 24.81
CA LYS A 122 -35.11 -18.93 26.17
C LYS A 122 -33.86 -18.23 26.68
N GLY A 123 -34.10 -17.18 27.46
CA GLY A 123 -33.19 -16.72 28.52
C GLY A 123 -32.19 -15.64 28.11
N LYS A 124 -32.60 -14.37 28.22
CA LYS A 124 -31.69 -13.34 28.74
C LYS A 124 -32.36 -12.70 29.94
N ALA A 125 -31.82 -13.05 31.10
CA ALA A 125 -32.17 -12.48 32.39
C ALA A 125 -31.67 -11.02 32.44
N LYS A 126 -32.46 -10.20 33.11
CA LYS A 126 -32.44 -8.74 33.12
C LYS A 126 -31.49 -8.19 34.20
N TRP A 127 -30.19 -8.52 34.16
CA TRP A 127 -29.25 -8.13 35.22
C TRP A 127 -27.80 -7.79 34.78
N GLU A 128 -27.55 -7.41 33.52
CA GLU A 128 -26.18 -7.12 33.02
C GLU A 128 -26.08 -5.81 32.20
N GLU A 129 -27.02 -4.88 32.35
CA GLU A 129 -27.08 -3.66 31.52
C GLU A 129 -26.10 -2.54 31.98
N ASP A 130 -25.50 -2.65 33.17
CA ASP A 130 -24.64 -1.60 33.75
C ASP A 130 -23.12 -1.87 33.57
N ASP A 131 -22.71 -3.13 33.36
CA ASP A 131 -21.30 -3.51 33.11
C ASP A 131 -20.97 -3.68 31.61
N GLU A 132 -21.96 -3.99 30.75
CA GLU A 132 -21.75 -4.13 29.29
C GLU A 132 -21.38 -2.79 28.60
N ASP A 133 -21.83 -1.66 29.14
CA ASP A 133 -21.60 -0.32 28.57
C ASP A 133 -20.13 0.13 28.73
N ASP A 134 -19.45 -0.25 29.81
CA ASP A 134 -18.02 0.05 30.03
C ASP A 134 -17.11 -0.86 29.19
N GLU A 135 -17.48 -2.14 28.99
CA GLU A 135 -16.75 -3.06 28.11
C GLU A 135 -16.83 -2.67 26.62
N GLU A 136 -18.02 -2.27 26.14
CA GLU A 136 -18.20 -1.79 24.76
C GLU A 136 -17.42 -0.48 24.53
N ALA A 137 -17.43 0.44 25.53
CA ALA A 137 -16.66 1.67 25.48
C ALA A 137 -15.13 1.43 25.46
N GLN A 138 -14.64 0.46 26.23
CA GLN A 138 -13.21 0.08 26.20
C GLN A 138 -12.82 -0.54 24.85
N LYS A 139 -13.67 -1.39 24.29
CA LYS A 139 -13.44 -1.99 22.97
C LYS A 139 -13.48 -0.97 21.84
N ASP A 140 -14.30 0.06 21.95
CA ASP A 140 -14.31 1.20 21.02
C ASP A 140 -13.04 2.02 21.10
N ARG A 141 -12.51 2.26 22.31
CA ARG A 141 -11.22 2.93 22.49
C ARG A 141 -10.07 2.12 21.90
N GLN A 142 -10.07 0.81 22.10
CA GLN A 142 -9.07 -0.08 21.51
C GLN A 142 -9.14 -0.06 19.99
N ARG A 143 -10.34 -0.15 19.39
CA ARG A 143 -10.50 -0.03 17.93
C ARG A 143 -9.98 1.29 17.38
N LYS A 144 -10.23 2.40 18.09
CA LYS A 144 -9.72 3.72 17.70
C LYS A 144 -8.20 3.81 17.84
N ALA A 145 -7.62 3.23 18.88
CA ALA A 145 -6.17 3.17 19.04
C ALA A 145 -5.52 2.37 17.92
N ASP A 146 -6.07 1.19 17.56
CA ASP A 146 -5.58 0.37 16.45
C ASP A 146 -5.66 1.11 15.11
N GLN A 147 -6.71 1.92 14.89
CA GLN A 147 -6.84 2.75 13.69
C GLN A 147 -5.78 3.86 13.65
N LEU A 148 -5.57 4.55 14.77
CA LEU A 148 -4.56 5.60 14.89
C LEU A 148 -3.14 5.05 14.70
N GLU A 149 -2.81 3.90 15.28
CA GLU A 149 -1.51 3.25 15.09
C GLU A 149 -1.29 2.88 13.62
N LYS A 150 -2.34 2.39 12.95
CA LYS A 150 -2.28 2.08 11.52
C LYS A 150 -2.07 3.34 10.68
N GLU A 151 -2.79 4.42 10.97
CA GLU A 151 -2.64 5.71 10.29
C GLU A 151 -1.23 6.28 10.49
N GLU A 152 -0.71 6.26 11.72
CA GLU A 152 0.66 6.71 12.03
C GLU A 152 1.71 5.88 11.28
N PHE A 153 1.52 4.56 11.21
CA PHE A 153 2.41 3.68 10.46
C PHE A 153 2.35 3.97 8.96
N GLU A 154 1.16 4.16 8.40
CA GLU A 154 0.96 4.53 6.99
C GLU A 154 1.61 5.89 6.67
N GLU A 155 1.48 6.89 7.55
CA GLU A 155 2.12 8.18 7.40
C GLU A 155 3.65 8.07 7.44
N ARG A 156 4.20 7.31 8.39
CA ARG A 156 5.64 7.06 8.49
C ARG A 156 6.19 6.34 7.26
N LEU A 157 5.44 5.37 6.72
CA LEU A 157 5.81 4.66 5.50
C LEU A 157 5.75 5.60 4.29
N ARG A 158 4.67 6.37 4.15
CA ARG A 158 4.50 7.37 3.10
C ARG A 158 5.59 8.43 3.14
N ALA A 159 5.96 8.94 4.31
CA ALA A 159 7.07 9.89 4.47
C ALA A 159 8.40 9.31 3.99
N LYS A 160 8.73 8.07 4.38
CA LYS A 160 9.94 7.38 3.90
C LYS A 160 9.93 7.16 2.38
N ASP A 161 8.78 6.87 1.79
CA ASP A 161 8.65 6.67 0.35
C ASP A 161 8.73 8.01 -0.41
N ASP A 162 8.13 9.07 0.13
CA ASP A 162 8.25 10.44 -0.37
C ASP A 162 9.70 10.97 -0.29
N GLU A 163 10.45 10.62 0.76
CA GLU A 163 11.87 10.97 0.89
C GLU A 163 12.74 10.20 -0.12
N LYS A 164 12.44 8.92 -0.35
CA LYS A 164 13.19 8.07 -1.29
C LYS A 164 12.85 8.35 -2.75
N THR A 165 11.64 8.81 -3.03
CA THR A 165 11.17 9.09 -4.39
C THR A 165 11.09 10.59 -4.61
N VAL A 166 11.93 11.13 -5.51
CA VAL A 166 11.79 12.54 -5.90
C VAL A 166 10.44 12.72 -6.58
N LYS A 167 9.54 13.49 -5.96
CA LYS A 167 8.20 13.84 -6.49
C LYS A 167 8.31 14.36 -7.92
N VAL A 168 7.98 13.51 -8.89
CA VAL A 168 7.92 13.87 -10.32
C VAL A 168 6.85 14.93 -10.59
N THR A 169 5.96 15.19 -9.62
CA THR A 169 4.96 16.26 -9.65
C THR A 169 5.56 17.66 -9.71
N ASP A 170 6.81 17.86 -9.27
CA ASP A 170 7.52 19.14 -9.43
C ASP A 170 7.87 19.43 -10.90
N LYS A 171 7.77 18.43 -11.77
CA LYS A 171 7.91 18.56 -13.23
C LYS A 171 6.57 18.64 -13.97
N MET A 172 5.45 18.46 -13.26
CA MET A 172 4.11 18.59 -13.83
C MET A 172 3.63 20.02 -13.66
N THR A 173 3.16 20.62 -14.75
CA THR A 173 2.60 21.97 -14.70
C THR A 173 1.34 22.00 -13.82
N LYS A 174 1.06 23.13 -13.16
CA LYS A 174 -0.14 23.33 -12.32
C LYS A 174 -1.44 22.91 -13.03
N ALA A 175 -1.51 23.07 -14.35
CA ALA A 175 -2.62 22.65 -15.19
C ALA A 175 -2.82 21.13 -15.23
N GLN A 176 -1.75 20.33 -15.29
CA GLN A 176 -1.82 18.87 -15.30
C GLN A 176 -2.23 18.30 -13.94
N GLN A 177 -1.86 18.97 -12.85
CA GLN A 177 -2.31 18.63 -11.50
C GLN A 177 -3.80 18.91 -11.33
N GLU A 178 -4.28 20.05 -11.83
CA GLU A 178 -5.69 20.42 -11.79
C GLU A 178 -6.56 19.52 -12.68
N GLU A 179 -6.06 19.10 -13.85
CA GLU A 179 -6.74 18.15 -14.71
C GLU A 179 -6.81 16.75 -14.08
N ALA A 180 -5.73 16.29 -13.44
CA ALA A 180 -5.72 15.03 -12.70
C ALA A 180 -6.70 15.07 -11.52
N ALA A 181 -6.72 16.15 -10.75
CA ALA A 181 -7.70 16.36 -9.68
C ALA A 181 -9.13 16.41 -10.24
N LYS A 182 -9.37 17.12 -11.35
CA LYS A 182 -10.68 17.09 -12.03
C LYS A 182 -11.07 15.69 -12.46
N ARG A 183 -10.12 14.85 -12.87
CA ARG A 183 -10.35 13.44 -13.23
C ARG A 183 -10.67 12.56 -12.02
N THR A 184 -10.06 12.80 -10.86
CA THR A 184 -10.39 12.10 -9.60
C THR A 184 -11.75 12.54 -9.07
N PHE A 185 -12.05 13.84 -9.13
CA PHE A 185 -13.38 14.38 -8.79
C PHE A 185 -14.47 14.06 -9.83
N SER A 186 -14.09 13.44 -10.95
CA SER A 186 -14.99 12.88 -11.96
C SER A 186 -15.17 11.37 -11.79
N SER A 187 -14.88 10.83 -10.61
CA SER A 187 -15.26 9.45 -10.31
C SER A 187 -16.79 9.33 -10.39
N LYS A 188 -17.27 8.21 -10.90
CA LYS A 188 -18.71 7.98 -11.10
C LYS A 188 -19.50 8.10 -9.79
N GLU A 189 -18.87 7.76 -8.68
CA GLU A 189 -19.45 7.81 -7.33
C GLU A 189 -19.67 9.24 -6.84
N GLU A 190 -18.71 10.14 -7.07
CA GLU A 190 -18.86 11.55 -6.69
C GLU A 190 -19.81 12.30 -7.63
N GLN A 191 -19.87 11.90 -8.91
CA GLN A 191 -20.91 12.38 -9.82
C GLN A 191 -22.30 11.96 -9.33
N GLU A 192 -22.49 10.70 -8.95
CA GLU A 192 -23.74 10.20 -8.39
C GLU A 192 -24.10 10.90 -7.07
N ALA A 193 -23.11 11.23 -6.24
CA ALA A 193 -23.31 11.99 -5.00
C ALA A 193 -23.77 13.43 -5.23
N MET A 194 -23.32 14.10 -6.28
CA MET A 194 -23.73 15.48 -6.61
C MET A 194 -25.05 15.57 -7.42
N MET A 195 -25.55 14.46 -7.97
CA MET A 195 -26.79 14.44 -8.77
C MET A 195 -28.05 14.97 -8.07
N PRO A 196 -28.28 14.79 -6.75
CA PRO A 196 -29.40 15.41 -6.03
C PRO A 196 -29.38 16.93 -6.12
N ASP A 197 -28.24 17.55 -5.81
CA ASP A 197 -28.09 19.02 -5.82
C ASP A 197 -28.28 19.58 -7.23
N LEU A 198 -27.67 18.93 -8.23
CA LEU A 198 -27.87 19.26 -9.65
C LEU A 198 -29.35 19.20 -10.08
N ARG A 199 -30.13 18.24 -9.55
CA ARG A 199 -31.58 18.14 -9.79
C ARG A 199 -32.34 19.29 -9.13
N GLU A 200 -31.93 19.74 -7.95
CA GLU A 200 -32.54 20.90 -7.29
C GLU A 200 -32.29 22.20 -8.06
N PHE A 201 -31.04 22.46 -8.46
CA PHE A 201 -30.68 23.63 -9.25
C PHE A 201 -31.42 23.67 -10.59
N SER A 202 -31.50 22.54 -11.29
CA SER A 202 -32.23 22.46 -12.57
C SER A 202 -33.73 22.72 -12.40
N ARG A 203 -34.34 22.21 -11.33
CA ARG A 203 -35.76 22.47 -11.00
C ARG A 203 -36.00 23.95 -10.71
N GLN A 204 -35.14 24.59 -9.93
CA GLN A 204 -35.24 26.02 -9.65
C GLN A 204 -35.14 26.86 -10.92
N GLU A 205 -34.17 26.56 -11.78
CA GLU A 205 -34.01 27.24 -13.06
C GLU A 205 -35.23 27.05 -13.98
N TYR A 206 -35.82 25.86 -14.01
CA TYR A 206 -37.06 25.62 -14.74
C TYR A 206 -38.22 26.47 -14.20
N LEU A 207 -38.38 26.56 -12.87
CA LEU A 207 -39.42 27.39 -12.27
C LEU A 207 -39.22 28.87 -12.58
N LYS A 208 -38.00 29.38 -12.52
CA LYS A 208 -37.67 30.76 -12.94
C LYS A 208 -38.03 31.00 -14.41
N LYS A 209 -37.64 30.08 -15.30
CA LYS A 209 -37.99 30.16 -16.73
C LYS A 209 -39.49 30.12 -16.96
N ARG A 210 -40.22 29.28 -16.24
CA ARG A 210 -41.68 29.16 -16.32
C ARG A 210 -42.39 30.41 -15.80
N GLN A 211 -41.94 30.97 -14.68
CA GLN A 211 -42.45 32.24 -14.16
C GLN A 211 -42.23 33.37 -15.19
N LYS A 212 -41.04 33.44 -15.79
CA LYS A 212 -40.76 34.42 -16.84
C LYS A 212 -41.68 34.24 -18.06
N GLN A 213 -41.90 33.00 -18.51
CA GLN A 213 -42.83 32.72 -19.61
C GLN A 213 -44.27 33.11 -19.26
N GLN A 214 -44.72 32.84 -18.03
CA GLN A 214 -46.05 33.21 -17.58
C GLN A 214 -46.24 34.74 -17.57
N MET A 215 -45.23 35.49 -17.10
CA MET A 215 -45.23 36.96 -17.16
C MET A 215 -45.21 37.51 -18.59
N GLN A 216 -44.66 36.76 -19.55
CA GLN A 216 -44.63 37.18 -20.97
C GLN A 216 -45.91 36.84 -21.72
N SER A 217 -46.73 35.92 -21.19
CA SER A 217 -48.03 35.54 -21.77
C SER A 217 -49.22 36.34 -21.21
N LEU A 218 -48.97 37.20 -20.22
CA LEU A 218 -49.88 38.18 -19.65
C LEU A 218 -49.71 39.53 -20.35
#